data_AF-A0A0C1QTB3-F1
#
_entry.id   AF-A0A0C1QTB3-F1
#
_cell.length_a   1.000
_cell.length_b   1.000
_cell.length_c   1.000
_cell.angle_alpha   90.00
_cell.angle_beta   90.00
_cell.angle_gamma   90.00
#
_symmetry.space_group_name_H-M   'P 1'
#
loop_
_entity.id
_entity.type
_entity.pdbx_description
1 polymer ?
#
loop_
_entity_poly.entity_id
_entity_poly.type
_entity_poly.pdbx_seq_one_letter_code
_entity_poly.pdbx_strand_id
1 'polypeptide(L)'
;MSDAILTTHNLTIGYRTSRRTFRNVASNISVSLQTGELVCLLGPNGAGKSTLLRTLAGMQPPIQGEVRLLGENVYKLPPQELAKRLSLVLTDKIDVGMLSSETFVALGRYPYTDWWGKLTPQDETIVNWAIESVGATHLSQRHVSELSDGERQKIAIARALAQSPVVMLLDEPTAFLDLPRRVEIMQLLRQIAWQNHQAILLSTHDLNLALRLADKVWLLASNGTLHVGAPEDLVLSGAFAETFRTEGVEFDIASGEFHLNSPVRGTVDLIGEGVEALWTQRALQRVGFLVQTESKSSPICIEVIPTQKQVVWQVIRDREMFLYYEVQKLIQFLNQLFPM
;
A
#
# COMPACT_ATOMS: atom_id res chain seq x y z
N MET A 1 28.22 -6.21 8.28
CA MET A 1 27.52 -7.28 9.04
C MET A 1 26.04 -7.09 8.73
N SER A 2 25.28 -8.14 8.44
CA SER A 2 23.92 -7.97 7.92
C SER A 2 22.95 -7.55 9.03
N ASP A 3 22.35 -6.36 8.92
CA ASP A 3 21.29 -5.84 9.81
C ASP A 3 19.92 -6.52 9.56
N ALA A 4 19.93 -7.74 9.01
CA ALA A 4 18.74 -8.52 8.72
C ALA A 4 18.22 -9.15 10.01
N ILE A 5 17.00 -8.78 10.42
CA ILE A 5 16.40 -9.27 11.67
C ILE A 5 15.33 -10.33 11.47
N LEU A 6 14.59 -10.30 10.36
CA LEU A 6 13.67 -11.36 9.97
C LEU A 6 14.13 -11.91 8.63
N THR A 7 14.34 -13.22 8.55
CA THR A 7 14.83 -13.89 7.34
C THR A 7 14.04 -15.15 7.05
N THR A 8 13.93 -15.49 5.77
CA THR A 8 13.37 -16.76 5.32
C THR A 8 14.39 -17.53 4.49
N HIS A 9 14.33 -18.85 4.57
CA HIS A 9 15.19 -19.73 3.77
C HIS A 9 14.35 -20.81 3.10
N ASN A 10 14.29 -20.76 1.75
CA ASN A 10 13.56 -21.69 0.90
C ASN A 10 12.12 -21.94 1.40
N LEU A 11 11.45 -20.86 1.81
CA LEU A 11 10.14 -20.93 2.44
C LEU A 11 9.07 -21.27 1.39
N THR A 12 8.23 -22.24 1.73
CA THR A 12 7.02 -22.59 0.99
C THR A 12 5.81 -22.38 1.87
N ILE A 13 4.87 -21.57 1.39
CA ILE A 13 3.63 -21.22 2.07
C ILE A 13 2.43 -21.83 1.36
N GLY A 14 1.39 -22.12 2.12
CA GLY A 14 0.15 -22.64 1.58
C GLY A 14 -0.73 -23.30 2.63
N TYR A 15 -1.76 -24.00 2.18
CA TYR A 15 -2.82 -24.51 3.06
C TYR A 15 -2.82 -26.03 3.09
N ARG A 16 -3.09 -26.59 4.27
CA ARG A 16 -3.32 -28.03 4.41
C ARG A 16 -4.73 -28.37 3.91
N THR A 17 -4.83 -29.18 2.87
CA THR A 17 -6.10 -29.59 2.26
C THR A 17 -6.60 -30.94 2.76
N SER A 18 -5.70 -31.81 3.25
CA SER A 18 -6.06 -33.06 3.94
C SER A 18 -4.95 -33.49 4.91
N ARG A 19 -5.11 -34.64 5.59
CA ARG A 19 -4.08 -35.17 6.51
C ARG A 19 -2.68 -35.27 5.88
N ARG A 20 -2.56 -35.45 4.55
CA ARG A 20 -1.28 -35.57 3.84
C ARG A 20 -1.14 -34.72 2.58
N THR A 21 -2.09 -33.84 2.29
CA THR A 21 -2.04 -32.98 1.09
C THR A 21 -1.98 -31.52 1.48
N PHE A 22 -1.18 -30.78 0.72
CA PHE A 22 -1.03 -29.34 0.84
C PHE A 22 -1.30 -28.70 -0.51
N ARG A 23 -1.93 -27.53 -0.49
CA ARG A 23 -2.02 -26.63 -1.61
C ARG A 23 -0.97 -25.55 -1.43
N ASN A 24 0.10 -25.62 -2.23
CA ASN A 24 1.12 -24.59 -2.27
C ASN A 24 0.53 -23.30 -2.85
N VAL A 25 0.89 -22.17 -2.25
CA VAL A 25 0.51 -20.84 -2.71
C VAL A 25 1.74 -20.14 -3.31
N ALA A 26 2.87 -20.20 -2.62
CA ALA A 26 4.15 -19.69 -3.12
C ALA A 26 5.30 -20.52 -2.53
N SER A 27 6.41 -20.64 -3.27
CA SER A 27 7.56 -21.49 -2.93
C SER A 27 8.87 -20.76 -3.17
N ASN A 28 9.97 -21.28 -2.62
CA ASN A 28 11.32 -20.71 -2.79
C ASN A 28 11.46 -19.26 -2.31
N ILE A 29 10.74 -18.88 -1.26
CA ILE A 29 10.80 -17.53 -0.68
C ILE A 29 12.03 -17.44 0.23
N SER A 30 13.04 -16.68 -0.20
CA SER A 30 14.27 -16.40 0.56
C SER A 30 14.49 -14.89 0.61
N VAL A 31 13.96 -14.26 1.65
CA VAL A 31 13.95 -12.80 1.81
C VAL A 31 14.44 -12.39 3.18
N SER A 32 14.81 -11.12 3.32
CA SER A 32 15.25 -10.53 4.57
C SER A 32 14.62 -9.15 4.77
N LEU A 33 14.22 -8.86 6.00
CA LEU A 33 13.77 -7.57 6.46
C LEU A 33 14.81 -6.97 7.41
N GLN A 34 15.17 -5.71 7.20
CA GLN A 34 16.22 -5.02 7.95
C GLN A 34 15.66 -4.06 9.01
N THR A 35 16.45 -3.73 10.04
CA THR A 35 16.09 -2.68 11.00
C THR A 35 16.01 -1.33 10.31
N GLY A 36 15.02 -0.54 10.69
CA GLY A 36 14.82 0.80 10.14
C GLY A 36 14.24 0.84 8.73
N GLU A 37 13.79 -0.31 8.20
CA GLU A 37 13.27 -0.42 6.85
C GLU A 37 11.74 -0.54 6.84
N LEU A 38 11.08 0.24 5.98
CA LEU A 38 9.68 0.07 5.63
C LEU A 38 9.54 -0.74 4.33
N VAL A 39 9.06 -1.97 4.44
CA VAL A 39 8.84 -2.87 3.30
C VAL A 39 7.35 -3.01 3.00
N CYS A 40 6.99 -2.86 1.72
CA CYS A 40 5.64 -3.11 1.24
C CYS A 40 5.53 -4.46 0.53
N LEU A 41 4.65 -5.33 1.03
CA LEU A 41 4.22 -6.57 0.39
C LEU A 41 3.05 -6.29 -0.56
N LEU A 42 3.33 -6.33 -1.86
CA LEU A 42 2.41 -6.06 -2.94
C LEU A 42 2.07 -7.33 -3.72
N GLY A 43 0.99 -7.28 -4.48
CA GLY A 43 0.57 -8.36 -5.36
C GLY A 43 -0.95 -8.40 -5.53
N PRO A 44 -1.46 -9.11 -6.55
CA PRO A 44 -2.89 -9.24 -6.78
C PRO A 44 -3.63 -9.94 -5.63
N ASN A 45 -4.96 -9.84 -5.66
CA ASN A 45 -5.81 -10.54 -4.70
C ASN A 45 -5.64 -12.06 -4.86
N GLY A 46 -5.51 -12.77 -3.73
CA GLY A 46 -5.31 -14.21 -3.73
C GLY A 46 -3.87 -14.68 -4.00
N ALA A 47 -2.90 -13.78 -4.24
CA ALA A 47 -1.49 -14.15 -4.47
C ALA A 47 -0.80 -14.81 -3.26
N GLY A 48 -1.36 -14.67 -2.06
CA GLY A 48 -0.83 -15.28 -0.83
C GLY A 48 -0.21 -14.30 0.17
N LYS A 49 -0.44 -12.99 0.03
CA LYS A 49 0.13 -11.96 0.93
C LYS A 49 -0.19 -12.21 2.41
N SER A 50 -1.46 -12.36 2.78
CA SER A 50 -1.85 -12.67 4.15
C SER A 50 -1.35 -14.04 4.62
N THR A 51 -1.21 -15.01 3.71
CA THR A 51 -0.59 -16.32 4.02
C THR A 51 0.88 -16.15 4.38
N LEU A 52 1.62 -15.35 3.62
CA LEU A 52 3.01 -15.02 3.91
C LEU A 52 3.12 -14.30 5.26
N LEU A 53 2.34 -13.25 5.50
CA LEU A 53 2.35 -12.51 6.77
C LEU A 53 2.04 -13.42 7.97
N ARG A 54 1.01 -14.26 7.90
CA ARG A 54 0.68 -15.21 8.99
C ARG A 54 1.78 -16.25 9.20
N THR A 55 2.49 -16.64 8.14
CA THR A 55 3.65 -17.53 8.25
C THR A 55 4.81 -16.80 8.95
N LEU A 56 5.13 -15.57 8.53
CA LEU A 56 6.18 -14.78 9.17
C LEU A 56 5.88 -14.49 10.65
N ALA A 57 4.61 -14.29 10.99
CA ALA A 57 4.14 -14.06 12.35
C ALA A 57 4.11 -15.31 13.25
N GLY A 58 4.42 -16.50 12.72
CA GLY A 58 4.33 -17.76 13.47
C GLY A 58 2.91 -18.29 13.70
N MET A 59 1.89 -17.71 13.07
CA MET A 59 0.49 -18.12 13.23
C MET A 59 0.10 -19.32 12.36
N GLN A 60 0.79 -19.51 11.25
CA GLN A 60 0.57 -20.60 10.32
C GLN A 60 1.91 -21.25 9.99
N PRO A 61 2.14 -22.55 10.25
CA PRO A 61 3.42 -23.18 9.94
C PRO A 61 3.66 -23.23 8.42
N PRO A 62 4.93 -23.09 7.98
CA PRO A 62 5.25 -23.27 6.57
C PRO A 62 5.08 -24.72 6.15
N ILE A 63 4.88 -24.94 4.86
CA ILE A 63 4.90 -26.29 4.27
C ILE A 63 6.35 -26.80 4.23
N GLN A 64 7.29 -25.91 3.90
CA GLN A 64 8.72 -26.19 3.83
C GLN A 64 9.53 -24.92 4.14
N GLY A 65 10.79 -25.10 4.54
CA GLY A 65 11.71 -24.00 4.81
C GLY A 65 11.56 -23.49 6.24
N GLU A 66 12.15 -22.34 6.51
CA GLU A 66 12.15 -21.75 7.83
C GLU A 66 12.00 -20.24 7.80
N VAL A 67 11.44 -19.71 8.89
CA VAL A 67 11.39 -18.29 9.22
C VAL A 67 12.25 -18.10 10.47
N ARG A 68 13.21 -17.17 10.41
CA ARG A 68 14.09 -16.85 11.51
C ARG A 68 13.96 -15.39 11.93
N LEU A 69 13.85 -15.15 13.23
CA LEU A 69 13.83 -13.84 13.87
C LEU A 69 15.04 -13.74 14.78
N LEU A 70 15.92 -12.75 14.54
CA LEU A 70 17.21 -12.59 15.22
C LEU A 70 18.05 -13.89 15.19
N GLY A 71 18.00 -14.60 14.06
CA GLY A 71 18.70 -15.88 13.86
C GLY A 71 18.00 -17.12 14.46
N GLU A 72 16.97 -16.94 15.27
CA GLU A 72 16.22 -18.05 15.90
C GLU A 72 14.98 -18.42 15.09
N ASN A 73 14.67 -19.72 14.98
CA ASN A 73 13.48 -20.16 14.25
C ASN A 73 12.20 -19.74 14.99
N VAL A 74 11.34 -18.99 14.32
CA VAL A 74 10.08 -18.42 14.87
C VAL A 74 9.20 -19.48 15.51
N TYR A 75 9.13 -20.68 14.93
CA TYR A 75 8.26 -21.77 15.41
C TYR A 75 8.87 -22.58 16.55
N LYS A 76 10.11 -22.30 16.94
CA LYS A 76 10.77 -22.89 18.11
C LYS A 76 10.77 -21.95 19.32
N LEU A 77 10.45 -20.68 19.11
CA LEU A 77 10.35 -19.69 20.19
C LEU A 77 9.07 -19.93 21.00
N PRO A 78 9.14 -19.81 22.34
CA PRO A 78 7.95 -19.72 23.17
C PRO A 78 7.04 -18.57 22.69
N PRO A 79 5.70 -18.72 22.66
CA PRO A 79 4.81 -17.67 22.17
C PRO A 79 5.00 -16.31 22.84
N GLN A 80 5.25 -16.30 24.16
CA GLN A 80 5.51 -15.07 24.91
C GLN A 80 6.81 -14.38 24.48
N GLU A 81 7.87 -15.15 24.18
CA GLU A 81 9.14 -14.60 23.70
C GLU A 81 9.03 -14.07 22.27
N LEU A 82 8.29 -14.77 21.40
CA LEU A 82 7.97 -14.26 20.07
C LEU A 82 7.18 -12.96 20.17
N ALA A 83 6.17 -12.91 21.05
CA ALA A 83 5.37 -11.73 21.31
C ALA A 83 6.13 -10.59 22.01
N LYS A 84 7.39 -10.75 22.44
CA LYS A 84 8.21 -9.59 22.85
C LYS A 84 8.98 -8.98 21.67
N ARG A 85 9.13 -9.74 20.58
CA ARG A 85 10.03 -9.41 19.46
C ARG A 85 9.27 -9.07 18.17
N LEU A 86 8.06 -9.61 17.97
CA LEU A 86 7.27 -9.44 16.77
C LEU A 86 5.83 -9.08 17.10
N SER A 87 5.33 -7.97 16.58
CA SER A 87 3.92 -7.58 16.66
C SER A 87 3.19 -7.71 15.32
N LEU A 88 1.87 -7.80 15.39
CA LEU A 88 1.00 -7.96 14.24
C LEU A 88 -0.22 -7.04 14.35
N VAL A 89 -0.50 -6.30 13.29
CA VAL A 89 -1.73 -5.54 13.09
C VAL A 89 -2.49 -6.18 11.94
N LEU A 90 -3.68 -6.73 12.22
CA LEU A 90 -4.54 -7.35 11.21
C LEU A 90 -5.61 -6.38 10.72
N THR A 91 -6.14 -6.64 9.52
CA THR A 91 -7.19 -5.85 8.87
C THR A 91 -8.55 -5.93 9.59
N ASP A 92 -8.79 -7.02 10.33
CA ASP A 92 -10.10 -7.28 10.95
C ASP A 92 -10.41 -6.26 12.05
N LYS A 93 -11.66 -5.78 12.05
CA LYS A 93 -12.16 -4.87 13.10
C LYS A 93 -12.13 -5.59 14.44
N ILE A 94 -11.40 -5.00 15.38
CA ILE A 94 -11.32 -5.52 16.74
C ILE A 94 -12.52 -4.97 17.50
N ASP A 95 -13.47 -5.83 17.82
CA ASP A 95 -14.54 -5.50 18.77
C ASP A 95 -13.96 -5.53 20.19
N VAL A 96 -13.82 -4.35 20.76
CA VAL A 96 -13.15 -4.13 22.06
C VAL A 96 -14.12 -3.59 23.11
N GLY A 97 -15.43 -3.60 22.81
CA GLY A 97 -16.45 -3.06 23.69
C GLY A 97 -16.18 -1.60 24.11
N MET A 98 -16.20 -1.34 25.42
CA MET A 98 -16.04 -0.01 26.02
C MET A 98 -14.62 0.27 26.53
N LEU A 99 -13.59 -0.41 26.03
CA LEU A 99 -12.21 -0.11 26.41
C LEU A 99 -11.81 1.31 25.97
N SER A 100 -11.14 2.04 26.85
CA SER A 100 -10.45 3.28 26.47
C SER A 100 -9.27 2.97 25.56
N SER A 101 -8.87 3.94 24.74
CA SER A 101 -7.72 3.79 23.84
C SER A 101 -6.44 3.48 24.60
N GLU A 102 -6.19 4.12 25.74
CA GLU A 102 -5.06 3.83 26.62
C GLU A 102 -5.07 2.39 27.11
N THR A 103 -6.20 1.92 27.64
CA THR A 103 -6.34 0.53 28.12
C THR A 103 -6.11 -0.46 26.99
N PHE A 104 -6.63 -0.16 25.80
CA PHE A 104 -6.44 -1.02 24.63
C PHE A 104 -4.98 -1.06 24.18
N VAL A 105 -4.25 0.07 24.20
CA VAL A 105 -2.82 0.10 23.91
C VAL A 105 -2.03 -0.65 24.98
N ALA A 106 -2.42 -0.56 26.25
CA ALA A 106 -1.80 -1.29 27.35
C ALA A 106 -1.87 -2.81 27.19
N LEU A 107 -2.84 -3.35 26.43
CA LEU A 107 -2.85 -4.77 26.07
C LEU A 107 -1.60 -5.21 25.29
N GLY A 108 -0.91 -4.28 24.61
CA GLY A 108 0.39 -4.55 23.98
C GLY A 108 1.48 -4.96 24.98
N ARG A 109 1.33 -4.63 26.27
CA ARG A 109 2.26 -5.00 27.34
C ARG A 109 2.01 -6.38 27.93
N TYR A 110 0.96 -7.07 27.52
CA TYR A 110 0.62 -8.41 28.02
C TYR A 110 1.79 -9.42 28.03
N PRO A 111 2.70 -9.47 27.02
CA PRO A 111 3.86 -10.38 27.05
C PRO A 111 4.86 -10.10 28.18
N TYR A 112 4.80 -8.93 28.82
CA TYR A 112 5.70 -8.50 29.90
C TYR A 112 5.06 -8.54 31.29
N THR A 113 3.74 -8.75 31.37
CA THR A 113 3.02 -8.79 32.65
C THR A 113 3.06 -10.19 33.26
N ASP A 114 3.05 -10.24 34.59
CA ASP A 114 2.85 -11.49 35.35
C ASP A 114 1.44 -12.06 35.15
N TRP A 115 1.16 -13.24 35.71
CA TRP A 115 -0.16 -13.90 35.68
C TRP A 115 -1.33 -12.98 36.07
N TRP A 116 -1.10 -11.99 36.94
CA TRP A 116 -2.12 -11.02 37.38
C TRP A 116 -2.33 -9.85 36.42
N GLY A 117 -1.57 -9.75 35.32
CA GLY A 117 -1.73 -8.71 34.30
C GLY A 117 -1.40 -7.30 34.79
N LYS A 118 -0.63 -7.16 35.88
CA LYS A 118 -0.34 -5.85 36.49
C LYS A 118 0.72 -5.10 35.69
N LEU A 119 0.39 -3.89 35.27
CA LEU A 119 1.34 -2.97 34.63
C LEU A 119 2.29 -2.38 35.66
N THR A 120 3.55 -2.22 35.26
CA THR A 120 4.55 -1.46 36.01
C THR A 120 4.53 0.02 35.57
N PRO A 121 5.11 0.95 36.36
CA PRO A 121 5.29 2.34 35.92
C PRO A 121 6.08 2.47 34.60
N GLN A 122 6.97 1.51 34.34
CA GLN A 122 7.70 1.44 33.08
C GLN A 122 6.76 1.07 31.92
N ASP A 123 5.82 0.15 32.13
CA ASP A 123 4.82 -0.22 31.11
C ASP A 123 3.89 0.95 30.79
N GLU A 124 3.45 1.71 31.80
CA GLU A 124 2.65 2.93 31.61
C GLU A 124 3.42 3.98 30.77
N THR A 125 4.71 4.13 31.01
CA THR A 125 5.58 5.03 30.22
C THR A 125 5.65 4.58 28.76
N ILE A 126 5.80 3.27 28.51
CA ILE A 126 5.83 2.70 27.15
C ILE A 126 4.47 2.88 26.45
N VAL A 127 3.36 2.70 27.16
CA VAL A 127 2.01 2.91 26.62
C VAL A 127 1.82 4.36 26.20
N ASN A 128 2.20 5.32 27.05
CA ASN A 128 2.10 6.74 26.72
C ASN A 128 2.97 7.12 25.53
N TRP A 129 4.23 6.65 25.50
CA TRP A 129 5.12 6.84 24.36
C TRP A 129 4.52 6.27 23.05
N ALA A 130 3.90 5.10 23.10
CA ALA A 130 3.31 4.47 21.92
C ALA A 130 2.10 5.26 21.37
N ILE A 131 1.27 5.81 22.26
CA ILE A 131 0.14 6.69 21.89
C ILE A 131 0.65 8.00 21.29
N GLU A 132 1.69 8.59 21.88
CA GLU A 132 2.31 9.82 21.39
C GLU A 132 2.97 9.60 20.02
N SER A 133 3.65 8.47 19.82
CA SER A 133 4.34 8.12 18.57
C SER A 133 3.41 8.06 17.36
N VAL A 134 2.12 7.81 17.57
CA VAL A 134 1.10 7.80 16.50
C VAL A 134 0.29 9.10 16.43
N GLY A 135 0.65 10.12 17.22
CA GLY A 135 -0.04 11.41 17.29
C GLY A 135 -1.45 11.31 17.90
N ALA A 136 -1.70 10.35 18.80
CA ALA A 136 -3.03 10.04 19.32
C ALA A 136 -3.24 10.39 20.80
N THR A 137 -2.39 11.24 21.40
CA THR A 137 -2.48 11.60 22.83
C THR A 137 -3.86 12.12 23.25
N HIS A 138 -4.51 12.90 22.36
CA HIS A 138 -5.85 13.45 22.55
C HIS A 138 -6.98 12.39 22.53
N LEU A 139 -6.67 11.15 22.13
CA LEU A 139 -7.61 10.04 22.03
C LEU A 139 -7.49 9.06 23.21
N SER A 140 -6.47 9.19 24.05
CA SER A 140 -6.12 8.22 25.12
C SER A 140 -7.33 7.80 25.98
N GLN A 141 -8.14 8.77 26.41
CA GLN A 141 -9.30 8.52 27.27
C GLN A 141 -10.60 8.18 26.51
N ARG A 142 -10.62 8.33 25.17
CA ARG A 142 -11.82 8.01 24.37
C ARG A 142 -11.99 6.51 24.23
N HIS A 143 -13.24 6.06 24.18
CA HIS A 143 -13.53 4.66 23.93
C HIS A 143 -13.17 4.31 22.48
N VAL A 144 -12.52 3.17 22.28
CA VAL A 144 -12.10 2.74 20.95
C VAL A 144 -13.31 2.60 20.01
N SER A 145 -14.48 2.22 20.52
CA SER A 145 -15.74 2.15 19.77
C SER A 145 -16.18 3.50 19.17
N GLU A 146 -15.81 4.63 19.78
CA GLU A 146 -16.19 5.99 19.35
C GLU A 146 -15.25 6.58 18.29
N LEU A 147 -14.11 5.93 18.04
CA LEU A 147 -13.09 6.42 17.10
C LEU A 147 -13.49 6.18 15.64
N SER A 148 -13.11 7.14 14.78
CA SER A 148 -13.11 6.94 13.33
C SER A 148 -12.16 5.81 12.93
N ASP A 149 -12.33 5.26 11.72
CA ASP A 149 -11.51 4.15 11.25
C ASP A 149 -10.00 4.49 11.24
N GLY A 150 -9.62 5.73 10.87
CA GLY A 150 -8.23 6.18 10.89
C GLY A 150 -7.65 6.32 12.30
N GLU A 151 -8.42 6.87 13.24
CA GLU A 151 -8.03 6.98 14.64
C GLU A 151 -7.88 5.60 15.28
N ARG A 152 -8.83 4.69 15.01
CA ARG A 152 -8.77 3.30 15.46
C ARG A 152 -7.53 2.59 14.92
N GLN A 153 -7.16 2.86 13.67
CA GLN A 153 -5.94 2.32 13.07
C GLN A 153 -4.68 2.82 13.77
N LYS A 154 -4.59 4.13 14.07
CA LYS A 154 -3.49 4.69 14.86
C LYS A 154 -3.38 4.02 16.22
N ILE A 155 -4.50 3.83 16.91
CA ILE A 155 -4.54 3.15 18.21
C ILE A 155 -4.15 1.66 18.10
N ALA A 156 -4.51 0.97 17.01
CA ALA A 156 -4.04 -0.40 16.75
C ALA A 156 -2.53 -0.48 16.51
N ILE A 157 -1.96 0.50 15.79
CA ILE A 157 -0.50 0.64 15.61
C ILE A 157 0.17 0.96 16.95
N ALA A 158 -0.38 1.89 17.75
CA ALA A 158 0.14 2.20 19.08
C ALA A 158 0.18 0.97 19.98
N ARG A 159 -0.87 0.14 19.98
CA ARG A 159 -0.86 -1.13 20.72
C ARG A 159 0.27 -2.06 20.26
N ALA A 160 0.51 -2.16 18.96
CA ALA A 160 1.61 -2.95 18.41
C ALA A 160 2.98 -2.37 18.77
N LEU A 161 3.13 -1.05 18.85
CA LEU A 161 4.33 -0.37 19.32
C LEU A 161 4.56 -0.55 20.82
N ALA A 162 3.50 -0.53 21.62
CA ALA A 162 3.58 -0.73 23.07
C ALA A 162 4.18 -2.10 23.39
N GLN A 163 4.05 -3.09 22.52
CA GLN A 163 4.72 -4.40 22.63
C GLN A 163 6.26 -4.33 22.58
N SER A 164 6.82 -3.17 22.22
CA SER A 164 8.25 -2.92 21.98
C SER A 164 8.91 -3.94 21.04
N PRO A 165 8.32 -4.24 19.87
CA PRO A 165 8.81 -5.30 19.01
C PRO A 165 9.93 -4.81 18.09
N VAL A 166 10.87 -5.69 17.75
CA VAL A 166 11.89 -5.38 16.73
C VAL A 166 11.33 -5.47 15.31
N VAL A 167 10.29 -6.29 15.10
CA VAL A 167 9.57 -6.43 13.83
C VAL A 167 8.09 -6.13 14.02
N MET A 168 7.52 -5.31 13.15
CA MET A 168 6.08 -5.06 13.08
C MET A 168 5.53 -5.50 11.73
N LEU A 169 4.57 -6.41 11.76
CA LEU A 169 3.87 -6.90 10.59
C LEU A 169 2.48 -6.25 10.53
N LEU A 170 2.05 -5.76 9.36
CA LEU A 170 0.73 -5.17 9.19
C LEU A 170 0.03 -5.77 7.97
N ASP A 171 -1.19 -6.28 8.15
CA ASP A 171 -2.04 -6.77 7.06
C ASP A 171 -3.05 -5.68 6.65
N GLU A 172 -2.85 -5.09 5.48
CA GLU A 172 -3.66 -4.02 4.90
C GLU A 172 -4.05 -2.90 5.90
N PRO A 173 -3.07 -2.23 6.55
CA PRO A 173 -3.34 -1.24 7.60
C PRO A 173 -4.08 0.01 7.08
N THR A 174 -4.14 0.21 5.77
CA THR A 174 -4.80 1.34 5.13
C THR A 174 -6.13 0.95 4.48
N ALA A 175 -6.60 -0.29 4.67
CA ALA A 175 -7.90 -0.72 4.18
C ALA A 175 -9.03 0.14 4.78
N PHE A 176 -10.08 0.38 4.00
CA PHE A 176 -11.26 1.17 4.39
C PHE A 176 -11.00 2.65 4.74
N LEU A 177 -9.76 3.13 4.69
CA LEU A 177 -9.43 4.55 4.87
C LEU A 177 -9.62 5.33 3.56
N ASP A 178 -9.97 6.60 3.68
CA ASP A 178 -9.91 7.56 2.58
C ASP A 178 -8.46 7.93 2.22
N LEU A 179 -8.25 8.48 1.02
CA LEU A 179 -6.92 8.76 0.48
C LEU A 179 -6.03 9.59 1.44
N PRO A 180 -6.50 10.71 2.03
CA PRO A 180 -5.69 11.48 2.98
C PRO A 180 -5.21 10.64 4.18
N ARG A 181 -6.11 9.84 4.79
CA ARG A 181 -5.75 9.01 5.94
C ARG A 181 -4.81 7.87 5.56
N ARG A 182 -4.91 7.31 4.35
CA ARG A 182 -3.93 6.30 3.86
C ARG A 182 -2.52 6.88 3.77
N VAL A 183 -2.39 8.08 3.21
CA VAL A 183 -1.11 8.80 3.10
C VAL A 183 -0.54 9.04 4.50
N GLU A 184 -1.36 9.54 5.42
CA GLU A 184 -0.97 9.81 6.81
C GLU A 184 -0.45 8.55 7.51
N ILE A 185 -1.16 7.43 7.44
CA ILE A 185 -0.74 6.16 8.06
C ILE A 185 0.56 5.65 7.45
N MET A 186 0.71 5.70 6.12
CA MET A 186 1.94 5.27 5.46
C MET A 186 3.14 6.13 5.85
N GLN A 187 2.97 7.45 5.93
CA GLN A 187 4.02 8.37 6.40
C GLN A 187 4.38 8.11 7.86
N LEU A 188 3.38 7.89 8.71
CA LEU A 188 3.58 7.52 10.12
C LEU A 188 4.41 6.24 10.24
N LEU A 189 4.06 5.17 9.51
CA LEU A 189 4.82 3.92 9.52
C LEU A 189 6.26 4.12 9.04
N ARG A 190 6.48 4.92 7.99
CA ARG A 190 7.84 5.26 7.53
C ARG A 190 8.65 5.99 8.60
N GLN A 191 8.04 6.95 9.28
CA GLN A 191 8.67 7.69 10.36
C GLN A 191 9.03 6.78 11.54
N ILE A 192 8.10 5.91 11.95
CA ILE A 192 8.33 4.91 13.00
C ILE A 192 9.50 4.00 12.62
N ALA A 193 9.53 3.46 11.40
CA ALA A 193 10.62 2.60 10.95
C ALA A 193 11.97 3.31 11.16
N TRP A 194 12.10 4.51 10.59
CA TRP A 194 13.37 5.24 10.60
C TRP A 194 13.79 5.75 11.98
N GLN A 195 12.86 6.37 12.73
CA GLN A 195 13.16 6.99 14.03
C GLN A 195 13.38 5.96 15.14
N ASN A 196 12.61 4.87 15.12
CA ASN A 196 12.67 3.85 16.17
C ASN A 196 13.55 2.65 15.79
N HIS A 197 14.25 2.72 14.64
CA HIS A 197 15.01 1.61 14.04
C HIS A 197 14.20 0.32 13.92
N GLN A 198 12.90 0.45 13.65
CA GLN A 198 11.97 -0.65 13.63
C GLN A 198 11.87 -1.24 12.23
N ALA A 199 11.84 -2.57 12.14
CA ALA A 199 11.60 -3.24 10.87
C ALA A 199 10.09 -3.40 10.64
N ILE A 200 9.58 -2.84 9.55
CA ILE A 200 8.15 -2.84 9.27
C ILE A 200 7.89 -3.52 7.93
N LEU A 201 7.01 -4.52 7.94
CA LEU A 201 6.48 -5.13 6.73
C LEU A 201 4.96 -4.95 6.72
N LEU A 202 4.44 -4.21 5.73
CA LEU A 202 3.00 -4.06 5.55
C LEU A 202 2.53 -4.67 4.23
N SER A 203 1.38 -5.33 4.20
CA SER A 203 0.69 -5.62 2.94
C SER A 203 -0.17 -4.43 2.54
N THR A 204 -0.21 -4.10 1.25
CA THR A 204 -1.12 -3.09 0.71
C THR A 204 -1.47 -3.37 -0.74
N HIS A 205 -2.61 -2.84 -1.17
CA HIS A 205 -3.02 -2.80 -2.58
C HIS A 205 -2.77 -1.43 -3.21
N ASP A 206 -2.30 -0.44 -2.43
CA ASP A 206 -2.00 0.91 -2.91
C ASP A 206 -0.58 0.97 -3.48
N LEU A 207 -0.49 0.69 -4.78
CA LEU A 207 0.79 0.66 -5.50
C LEU A 207 1.45 2.04 -5.54
N ASN A 208 0.66 3.11 -5.70
CA ASN A 208 1.16 4.48 -5.76
C ASN A 208 1.82 4.90 -4.45
N LEU A 209 1.18 4.61 -3.31
CA LEU A 209 1.78 4.92 -2.00
C LEU A 209 2.99 4.04 -1.71
N ALA A 210 2.94 2.76 -2.06
CA ALA A 210 4.08 1.86 -1.87
C ALA A 210 5.30 2.30 -2.69
N LEU A 211 5.12 2.64 -3.97
CA LEU A 211 6.20 3.12 -4.84
C LEU A 211 6.85 4.42 -4.33
N ARG A 212 6.09 5.28 -3.64
CA ARG A 212 6.59 6.58 -3.14
C ARG A 212 7.21 6.52 -1.74
N LEU A 213 6.77 5.59 -0.89
CA LEU A 213 7.06 5.61 0.53
C LEU A 213 7.83 4.40 1.04
N ALA A 214 7.82 3.27 0.34
CA ALA A 214 8.54 2.08 0.76
C ALA A 214 10.04 2.22 0.48
N ASP A 215 10.86 1.70 1.39
CA ASP A 215 12.31 1.55 1.16
C ASP A 215 12.57 0.34 0.24
N LYS A 216 11.73 -0.69 0.32
CA LYS A 216 11.78 -1.90 -0.50
C LYS A 216 10.40 -2.48 -0.72
N VAL A 217 10.23 -3.17 -1.83
CA VAL A 217 8.98 -3.86 -2.18
C VAL A 217 9.23 -5.36 -2.27
N TRP A 218 8.30 -6.12 -1.70
CA TRP A 218 8.14 -7.56 -1.89
C TRP A 218 6.92 -7.76 -2.78
N LEU A 219 7.13 -8.04 -4.06
CA LEU A 219 6.08 -8.16 -5.06
C LEU A 219 5.77 -9.65 -5.30
N LEU A 220 4.65 -10.12 -4.75
CA LEU A 220 4.20 -11.50 -4.82
C LEU A 220 3.21 -11.68 -5.98
N ALA A 221 3.63 -12.38 -7.03
CA ALA A 221 2.81 -12.65 -8.20
C ALA A 221 1.85 -13.85 -7.99
N SER A 222 0.77 -13.91 -8.79
CA SER A 222 -0.22 -14.99 -8.73
C SER A 222 0.34 -16.39 -9.02
N ASN A 223 1.48 -16.48 -9.71
CA ASN A 223 2.19 -17.72 -9.97
C ASN A 223 3.09 -18.17 -8.79
N GLY A 224 3.10 -17.42 -7.69
CA GLY A 224 3.90 -17.69 -6.49
C GLY A 224 5.33 -17.15 -6.53
N THR A 225 5.72 -16.42 -7.59
CA THR A 225 7.03 -15.77 -7.69
C THR A 225 7.06 -14.53 -6.79
N LEU A 226 8.17 -14.34 -6.08
CA LEU A 226 8.40 -13.18 -5.24
C LEU A 226 9.57 -12.36 -5.78
N HIS A 227 9.29 -11.16 -6.27
CA HIS A 227 10.32 -10.19 -6.65
C HIS A 227 10.62 -9.27 -5.47
N VAL A 228 11.89 -8.96 -5.25
CA VAL A 228 12.34 -8.12 -4.13
C VAL A 228 13.32 -7.10 -4.64
N GLY A 229 13.10 -5.83 -4.31
CA GLY A 229 13.99 -4.75 -4.72
C GLY A 229 13.48 -3.39 -4.31
N ALA A 230 14.26 -2.36 -4.62
CA ALA A 230 13.75 -0.98 -4.57
C ALA A 230 12.55 -0.84 -5.52
N PRO A 231 11.60 0.06 -5.22
CA PRO A 231 10.48 0.37 -6.12
C PRO A 231 10.91 0.59 -7.58
N GLU A 232 11.96 1.38 -7.78
CA GLU A 232 12.48 1.77 -9.09
C GLU A 232 13.04 0.57 -9.86
N ASP A 233 13.81 -0.29 -9.19
CA ASP A 233 14.39 -1.48 -9.82
C ASP A 233 13.30 -2.43 -10.34
N LEU A 234 12.25 -2.63 -9.56
CA LEU A 234 11.14 -3.53 -9.93
C LEU A 234 10.27 -2.95 -11.05
N VAL A 235 10.13 -1.62 -11.10
CA VAL A 235 9.46 -0.92 -12.21
C VAL A 235 10.26 -1.06 -13.49
N LEU A 236 11.57 -0.77 -13.44
CA LEU A 236 12.47 -0.83 -14.60
C LEU A 236 12.69 -2.26 -15.10
N SER A 237 12.66 -3.27 -14.21
CA SER A 237 12.76 -4.68 -14.61
C SER A 237 11.48 -5.23 -15.25
N GLY A 238 10.38 -4.47 -15.25
CA GLY A 238 9.07 -4.91 -15.74
C GLY A 238 8.31 -5.85 -14.78
N ALA A 239 8.80 -6.07 -13.55
CA ALA A 239 8.19 -7.00 -12.61
C ALA A 239 6.78 -6.55 -12.18
N PHE A 240 6.57 -5.23 -12.05
CA PHE A 240 5.24 -4.65 -11.80
C PHE A 240 4.27 -4.92 -12.96
N ALA A 241 4.69 -4.64 -14.19
CA ALA A 241 3.88 -4.85 -15.38
C ALA A 241 3.50 -6.34 -15.55
N GLU A 242 4.42 -7.26 -15.27
CA GLU A 242 4.15 -8.70 -15.30
C GLU A 242 3.17 -9.13 -14.19
N THR A 243 3.39 -8.67 -12.96
CA THR A 243 2.62 -9.10 -11.78
C THR A 243 1.16 -8.64 -11.83
N PHE A 244 0.89 -7.46 -12.36
CA PHE A 244 -0.44 -6.86 -12.41
C PHE A 244 -1.11 -6.94 -13.79
N ARG A 245 -0.53 -7.69 -14.72
CA ARG A 245 -1.06 -7.85 -16.07
C ARG A 245 -2.49 -8.39 -16.02
N THR A 246 -3.45 -7.57 -16.44
CA THR A 246 -4.87 -7.91 -16.55
C THR A 246 -5.35 -7.49 -17.94
N GLU A 247 -6.34 -8.18 -18.50
CA GLU A 247 -6.94 -7.75 -19.77
C GLU A 247 -7.37 -6.29 -19.69
N GLY A 248 -6.90 -5.47 -20.62
CA GLY A 248 -7.27 -4.06 -20.70
C GLY A 248 -6.53 -3.12 -19.76
N VAL A 249 -5.50 -3.57 -19.02
CA VAL A 249 -4.72 -2.71 -18.10
C VAL A 249 -3.22 -2.84 -18.39
N GLU A 250 -2.56 -1.72 -18.70
CA GLU A 250 -1.11 -1.62 -18.88
C GLU A 250 -0.47 -0.76 -17.80
N PHE A 251 0.71 -1.13 -17.34
CA PHE A 251 1.50 -0.31 -16.43
C PHE A 251 2.41 0.61 -17.24
N ASP A 252 2.21 1.91 -17.13
CA ASP A 252 3.06 2.91 -17.78
C ASP A 252 4.30 3.16 -16.90
N ILE A 253 5.46 2.74 -17.41
CA ILE A 253 6.75 2.86 -16.74
C ILE A 253 7.14 4.33 -16.53
N ALA A 254 6.75 5.23 -17.44
CA ALA A 254 7.14 6.64 -17.37
C ALA A 254 6.39 7.39 -16.26
N SER A 255 5.11 7.08 -16.08
CA SER A 255 4.28 7.69 -15.03
C SER A 255 4.26 6.90 -13.72
N GLY A 256 4.55 5.59 -13.77
CA GLY A 256 4.34 4.66 -12.67
C GLY A 256 2.86 4.36 -12.39
N GLU A 257 1.96 4.69 -13.33
CA GLU A 257 0.52 4.53 -13.20
C GLU A 257 -0.02 3.38 -14.09
N PHE A 258 -1.19 2.85 -13.74
CA PHE A 258 -1.91 1.89 -14.58
C PHE A 258 -2.87 2.61 -15.52
N HIS A 259 -2.76 2.34 -16.81
CA HIS A 259 -3.63 2.86 -17.85
C HIS A 259 -4.59 1.79 -18.34
N LEU A 260 -5.82 2.20 -18.64
CA LEU A 260 -6.81 1.35 -19.30
C LEU A 260 -6.54 1.36 -20.81
N ASN A 261 -6.37 0.18 -21.41
CA ASN A 261 -6.40 0.01 -22.86
C ASN A 261 -7.85 0.18 -23.34
N SER A 262 -8.26 1.44 -23.46
CA SER A 262 -9.54 1.80 -24.05
C SER A 262 -9.42 1.75 -25.58
N PRO A 263 -10.42 1.23 -26.31
CA PRO A 263 -10.42 1.29 -27.77
C PRO A 263 -10.30 2.75 -28.23
N VAL A 264 -9.34 3.00 -29.12
CA VAL A 264 -9.07 4.34 -29.64
C VAL A 264 -10.20 4.75 -30.59
N ARG A 265 -10.93 5.81 -30.24
CA ARG A 265 -12.02 6.39 -31.06
C ARG A 265 -11.49 7.26 -32.20
N GLY A 266 -10.27 7.78 -32.06
CA GLY A 266 -9.62 8.63 -33.04
C GLY A 266 -8.39 9.32 -32.46
N THR A 267 -7.70 10.09 -33.30
CA THR A 267 -6.55 10.91 -32.89
C THR A 267 -6.95 12.38 -32.81
N VAL A 268 -6.39 13.09 -31.84
CA VAL A 268 -6.60 14.54 -31.66
C VAL A 268 -5.24 15.19 -31.42
N ASP A 269 -4.97 16.28 -32.11
CA ASP A 269 -3.81 17.10 -31.85
C ASP A 269 -4.12 18.06 -30.71
N LEU A 270 -3.28 18.08 -29.67
CA LEU A 270 -3.40 19.00 -28.54
C LEU A 270 -2.23 19.99 -28.58
N ILE A 271 -2.56 21.28 -28.64
CA ILE A 271 -1.61 22.38 -28.60
C ILE A 271 -1.82 23.15 -27.30
N GLY A 272 -0.75 23.31 -26.53
CA GLY A 272 -0.77 24.05 -25.28
C GLY A 272 0.18 23.43 -24.26
N GLU A 273 0.62 24.25 -23.33
CA GLU A 273 1.51 23.85 -22.23
C GLU A 273 0.84 24.11 -20.88
N GLY A 274 1.44 23.58 -19.80
CA GLY A 274 0.98 23.83 -18.44
C GLY A 274 -0.10 22.87 -17.95
N VAL A 275 -0.69 23.23 -16.80
CA VAL A 275 -1.61 22.38 -16.03
C VAL A 275 -2.93 22.17 -16.79
N GLU A 276 -3.39 23.20 -17.48
CA GLU A 276 -4.61 23.21 -18.29
C GLU A 276 -4.51 22.22 -19.47
N ALA A 277 -3.38 22.23 -20.18
CA ALA A 277 -3.13 21.29 -21.26
C ALA A 277 -3.08 19.85 -20.76
N LEU A 278 -2.39 19.59 -19.64
CA LEU A 278 -2.33 18.27 -19.00
C LEU A 278 -3.72 17.73 -18.63
N TRP A 279 -4.56 18.55 -18.00
CA TRP A 279 -5.93 18.13 -17.64
C TRP A 279 -6.83 17.96 -18.85
N THR A 280 -6.60 18.72 -19.92
CA THR A 280 -7.29 18.54 -21.19
C THR A 280 -6.91 17.22 -21.85
N GLN A 281 -5.61 16.91 -21.90
CA GLN A 281 -5.10 15.63 -22.39
C GLN A 281 -5.73 14.45 -21.66
N ARG A 282 -5.74 14.48 -20.33
CA ARG A 282 -6.38 13.45 -19.49
C ARG A 282 -7.88 13.31 -19.80
N ALA A 283 -8.57 14.42 -20.01
CA ALA A 283 -9.99 14.43 -20.32
C ALA A 283 -10.29 13.79 -21.69
N LEU A 284 -9.43 14.02 -22.70
CA LEU A 284 -9.52 13.44 -24.04
C LEU A 284 -9.19 11.94 -24.04
N GLN A 285 -8.11 11.55 -23.35
CA GLN A 285 -7.73 10.14 -23.18
C GLN A 285 -8.82 9.35 -22.46
N ARG A 286 -9.42 9.92 -21.40
CA ARG A 286 -10.55 9.31 -20.67
C ARG A 286 -11.73 8.97 -21.57
N VAL A 287 -11.99 9.77 -22.60
CA VAL A 287 -13.09 9.50 -23.54
C VAL A 287 -12.63 8.74 -24.78
N GLY A 288 -11.40 8.21 -24.81
CA GLY A 288 -10.91 7.27 -25.82
C GLY A 288 -10.17 7.90 -27.00
N PHE A 289 -9.74 9.17 -26.92
CA PHE A 289 -8.90 9.76 -27.98
C PHE A 289 -7.41 9.58 -27.69
N LEU A 290 -6.65 9.27 -28.73
CA LEU A 290 -5.20 9.25 -28.69
C LEU A 290 -4.71 10.68 -28.94
N VAL A 291 -4.06 11.27 -27.94
CA VAL A 291 -3.62 12.67 -27.97
C VAL A 291 -2.21 12.76 -28.52
N GLN A 292 -2.01 13.54 -29.58
CA GLN A 292 -0.71 13.86 -30.15
C GLN A 292 -0.35 15.31 -29.80
N THR A 293 0.79 15.51 -29.16
CA THR A 293 1.28 16.85 -28.82
C THR A 293 2.05 17.41 -30.01
N GLU A 294 1.73 18.62 -30.44
CA GLU A 294 2.45 19.37 -31.50
C GLU A 294 2.49 18.75 -32.91
N SER A 295 1.75 17.67 -33.16
CA SER A 295 1.45 17.24 -34.52
C SER A 295 0.31 18.09 -35.11
N LYS A 296 0.30 18.31 -36.42
CA LYS A 296 -0.84 18.92 -37.17
C LYS A 296 -1.43 17.94 -38.16
N SER A 297 -1.43 16.66 -37.81
CA SER A 297 -1.81 15.55 -38.68
C SER A 297 -3.19 14.99 -38.39
N SER A 298 -3.77 15.32 -37.23
CA SER A 298 -5.08 14.81 -36.83
C SER A 298 -6.22 15.65 -37.42
N PRO A 299 -7.39 15.04 -37.68
CA PRO A 299 -8.56 15.74 -38.22
C PRO A 299 -9.13 16.79 -37.26
N ILE A 300 -8.77 16.71 -35.98
CA ILE A 300 -9.17 17.66 -34.94
C ILE A 300 -7.92 18.16 -34.24
N CYS A 301 -7.80 19.49 -34.17
CA CYS A 301 -6.79 20.17 -33.39
C CYS A 301 -7.47 20.95 -32.26
N ILE A 302 -6.99 20.78 -31.03
CA ILE A 302 -7.50 21.47 -29.84
C ILE A 302 -6.36 22.32 -29.29
N GLU A 303 -6.55 23.63 -29.32
CA GLU A 303 -5.64 24.59 -28.71
C GLU A 303 -6.19 25.00 -27.34
N VAL A 304 -5.36 24.83 -26.30
CA VAL A 304 -5.68 25.17 -24.91
C VAL A 304 -5.12 26.56 -24.61
N ILE A 305 -6.02 27.52 -24.45
CA ILE A 305 -5.68 28.93 -24.26
C ILE A 305 -6.04 29.31 -22.81
N PRO A 306 -5.08 29.29 -21.87
CA PRO A 306 -5.31 29.79 -20.52
C PRO A 306 -5.48 31.32 -20.56
N THR A 307 -6.55 31.83 -19.97
CA THR A 307 -6.78 33.28 -19.79
C THR A 307 -6.77 33.63 -18.30
N GLN A 308 -6.68 34.93 -17.96
CA GLN A 308 -6.65 35.39 -16.56
C GLN A 308 -7.88 34.99 -15.72
N LYS A 309 -8.99 34.61 -16.35
CA LYS A 309 -10.25 34.27 -15.66
C LYS A 309 -10.71 32.83 -15.84
N GLN A 310 -10.31 32.16 -16.93
CA GLN A 310 -10.74 30.80 -17.27
C GLN A 310 -9.88 30.18 -18.38
N VAL A 311 -10.05 28.88 -18.62
CA VAL A 311 -9.44 28.19 -19.76
C VAL A 311 -10.40 28.22 -20.95
N VAL A 312 -9.89 28.52 -22.14
CA VAL A 312 -10.65 28.44 -23.40
C VAL A 312 -10.06 27.32 -24.25
N TRP A 313 -10.92 26.44 -24.75
CA TRP A 313 -10.56 25.38 -25.69
C TRP A 313 -11.02 25.77 -27.08
N GLN A 314 -10.06 26.02 -27.97
CA GLN A 314 -10.31 26.31 -29.37
C GLN A 314 -10.14 25.02 -30.19
N VAL A 315 -11.24 24.53 -30.75
CA VAL A 315 -11.25 23.34 -31.60
C VAL A 315 -11.26 23.76 -33.06
N ILE A 316 -10.30 23.26 -33.82
CA ILE A 316 -10.17 23.46 -35.26
C ILE A 316 -10.44 22.13 -35.94
N ARG A 317 -11.44 22.10 -36.83
CA ARG A 317 -11.80 20.95 -37.64
C ARG A 317 -12.32 21.44 -38.99
N ASP A 318 -11.88 20.83 -40.09
CA ASP A 318 -12.41 21.12 -41.44
C ASP A 318 -12.43 22.63 -41.81
N ARG A 319 -11.46 23.41 -41.27
CA ARG A 319 -11.36 24.89 -41.36
C ARG A 319 -12.43 25.69 -40.59
N GLU A 320 -13.28 25.03 -39.84
CA GLU A 320 -14.19 25.63 -38.88
C GLU A 320 -13.55 25.69 -37.50
N MET A 321 -13.91 26.74 -36.75
CA MET A 321 -13.39 27.00 -35.40
C MET A 321 -14.54 27.02 -34.41
N PHE A 322 -14.39 26.26 -33.32
CA PHE A 322 -15.35 26.18 -32.24
C PHE A 322 -14.67 26.54 -30.92
N LEU A 323 -15.35 27.33 -30.08
CA LEU A 323 -14.84 27.75 -28.79
C LEU A 323 -15.65 27.12 -27.67
N TYR A 324 -14.95 26.52 -26.71
CA TYR A 324 -15.54 25.98 -25.49
C TYR A 324 -14.90 26.62 -24.28
N TYR A 325 -15.73 26.86 -23.26
CA TYR A 325 -15.33 27.46 -21.98
C TYR A 325 -15.42 26.46 -20.82
N GLU A 326 -15.82 25.23 -21.12
CA GLU A 326 -15.90 24.11 -20.18
C GLU A 326 -15.44 22.84 -20.89
N VAL A 327 -14.52 22.09 -20.28
CA VAL A 327 -14.02 20.82 -20.86
C VAL A 327 -15.16 19.81 -21.07
N GLN A 328 -16.24 19.89 -20.27
CA GLN A 328 -17.42 19.05 -20.44
C GLN A 328 -18.12 19.29 -21.79
N LYS A 329 -18.26 20.56 -22.22
CA LYS A 329 -18.89 20.90 -23.50
C LYS A 329 -18.02 20.50 -24.68
N LEU A 330 -16.70 20.65 -24.54
CA LEU A 330 -15.73 20.12 -25.50
C LEU A 330 -15.91 18.59 -25.68
N ILE A 331 -15.98 17.85 -24.58
CA ILE A 331 -16.16 16.40 -24.62
C ILE A 331 -17.52 16.01 -25.22
N GLN A 332 -18.59 16.74 -24.90
CA GLN A 332 -19.92 16.50 -25.49
C GLN A 332 -19.90 16.66 -27.01
N PHE A 333 -19.22 17.69 -27.51
CA PHE A 333 -19.02 17.89 -28.94
C PHE A 333 -18.27 16.71 -29.56
N LEU A 334 -17.13 16.31 -28.99
CA LEU A 334 -16.35 15.17 -29.50
C LEU A 334 -17.15 13.85 -29.48
N ASN A 335 -17.99 13.66 -28.46
CA ASN A 335 -18.85 12.48 -28.36
C ASN A 335 -19.93 12.42 -29.43
N GLN A 336 -20.47 13.57 -29.86
CA GLN A 336 -21.42 13.64 -30.97
C GLN A 336 -20.75 13.32 -32.31
N LEU A 337 -19.48 13.68 -32.46
CA LEU A 337 -18.74 13.47 -33.70
C LEU A 337 -18.22 12.04 -33.88
N PHE A 338 -17.85 11.36 -32.79
CA PHE A 338 -17.30 10.01 -32.81
C PHE A 338 -18.07 9.11 -31.83
N PRO A 339 -19.36 8.79 -32.05
CA PRO A 339 -20.11 7.94 -31.13
C PRO A 339 -19.38 6.61 -30.86
N MET A 340 -19.48 6.11 -29.62
CA MET A 340 -18.85 4.84 -29.21
C MET A 340 -19.46 3.63 -29.93
#